data_AF-A0ABD5SW49-F1
#
_entry.id   AF-A0ABD5SW49-F1
#
_cell.length_a   1.000
_cell.length_b   1.000
_cell.length_c   1.000
_cell.angle_alpha   90.00
_cell.angle_beta   90.00
_cell.angle_gamma   90.00
#
_symmetry.space_group_name_H-M   'P 1'
#
loop_
_entity.id
_entity.type
_entity.pdbx_description
1 polymer ?
#
loop_
_entity_poly.entity_id
_entity_poly.type
_entity_poly.pdbx_seq_one_letter_code
_entity_poly.pdbx_strand_id
1 'polypeptide(L)'
;MYGVDPQNTGHHPTATGPSGEEVELRTVFESEGVISNSLAIADGMLYVAADNHLHAVDLATEELEWKKQVNASPSAHPTVSDKRVYAGTKDGVVAVERGSDTVLWRNDIGISSVNPVIAEEAVVGTQNLVLHRFDPESGDEKPLHNMRDYQGGGPHTNVPAVTDGTVYFAGENTLYAVDIETGEVEWEFENPAGEPLGESNPAVKDGTVYVGGEDQRLYAIDANNGSEEWSFTVNASVKCSPSIADGTIYFGGAGAGAQKLFAIDRESRDHVWGPKDLRYSVRSKPIIADGIVYVSSYHDLFALNSEDGTLKWQFESLGEGESIRASPAVSNGSLYVPTAEGHIYAIDSMN
;
A
#
# COMPACT_ATOMS: atom_id res chain seq x y z
N MET A 1 -5.56 9.76 7.54
CA MET A 1 -5.43 9.51 6.09
C MET A 1 -6.08 8.19 5.78
N TYR A 2 -6.73 8.07 4.64
CA TYR A 2 -7.38 6.84 4.21
C TYR A 2 -6.63 6.22 3.02
N GLY A 3 -6.43 4.90 3.05
CA GLY A 3 -5.76 4.13 1.98
C GLY A 3 -4.23 4.01 2.14
N VAL A 4 -3.59 4.98 2.81
CA VAL A 4 -2.16 4.95 3.15
C VAL A 4 -1.96 5.30 4.62
N ASP A 5 -1.27 4.42 5.34
CA ASP A 5 -0.86 4.57 6.73
C ASP A 5 0.59 4.14 6.88
N PRO A 6 1.34 4.65 7.88
CA PRO A 6 2.75 4.34 8.00
C PRO A 6 2.99 2.87 8.34
N GLN A 7 2.02 2.14 8.88
CA GLN A 7 2.16 0.71 9.22
C GLN A 7 1.80 -0.23 8.05
N ASN A 8 1.45 0.30 6.87
CA ASN A 8 0.99 -0.46 5.71
C ASN A 8 -0.18 -1.41 6.02
N THR A 9 -1.02 -1.08 6.99
CA THR A 9 -2.17 -1.91 7.33
C THR A 9 -3.33 -1.74 6.35
N GLY A 10 -3.33 -0.65 5.58
CA GLY A 10 -4.49 -0.22 4.78
C GLY A 10 -5.71 0.06 5.66
N HIS A 11 -5.47 0.27 6.96
CA HIS A 11 -6.47 0.36 8.01
C HIS A 11 -6.98 1.78 8.18
N HIS A 12 -8.27 1.87 8.51
CA HIS A 12 -8.83 3.01 9.22
C HIS A 12 -9.11 2.54 10.66
N PRO A 13 -8.76 3.27 11.72
CA PRO A 13 -8.80 2.78 13.12
C PRO A 13 -10.10 2.11 13.58
N THR A 14 -11.22 2.44 12.93
CA THR A 14 -12.56 1.91 13.23
C THR A 14 -13.15 1.05 12.11
N ALA A 15 -12.41 0.80 11.03
CA ALA A 15 -12.89 -0.04 9.94
C ALA A 15 -12.84 -1.50 10.38
N THR A 16 -14.00 -2.14 10.22
CA THR A 16 -14.19 -3.55 10.51
C THR A 16 -14.29 -4.33 9.20
N GLY A 17 -13.85 -5.58 9.22
CA GLY A 17 -13.91 -6.48 8.06
C GLY A 17 -14.92 -7.62 8.26
N PRO A 18 -15.09 -8.49 7.25
CA PRO A 18 -15.93 -9.68 7.38
C PRO A 18 -15.34 -10.63 8.43
N SER A 19 -16.03 -10.73 9.58
CA SER A 19 -15.56 -11.47 10.75
C SER A 19 -16.02 -12.93 10.80
N GLY A 20 -17.07 -13.27 10.05
CA GLY A 20 -17.67 -14.61 10.00
C GLY A 20 -16.81 -15.66 9.28
N GLU A 21 -17.18 -16.92 9.47
CA GLU A 21 -16.54 -18.08 8.81
C GLU A 21 -17.10 -18.32 7.39
N GLU A 22 -18.35 -17.93 7.16
CA GLU A 22 -18.97 -17.98 5.84
C GLU A 22 -19.14 -16.57 5.29
N VAL A 23 -18.77 -16.38 4.03
CA VAL A 23 -18.79 -15.08 3.36
C VAL A 23 -19.43 -15.19 1.98
N GLU A 24 -20.01 -14.08 1.53
CA GLU A 24 -20.54 -13.93 0.18
C GLU A 24 -19.76 -12.86 -0.60
N LEU A 25 -19.78 -12.98 -1.92
CA LEU A 25 -19.10 -12.10 -2.86
C LEU A 25 -20.13 -11.46 -3.79
N ARG A 26 -20.04 -10.15 -4.01
CA ARG A 26 -20.79 -9.45 -5.07
C ARG A 26 -19.91 -8.39 -5.74
N THR A 27 -20.27 -8.03 -6.96
CA THR A 27 -19.64 -6.91 -7.69
C THR A 27 -20.24 -5.59 -7.22
N VAL A 28 -19.38 -4.64 -6.85
CA VAL A 28 -19.76 -3.27 -6.43
C VAL A 28 -19.44 -2.24 -7.50
N PHE A 29 -18.40 -2.47 -8.30
CA PHE A 29 -17.99 -1.54 -9.34
C PHE A 29 -17.35 -2.28 -10.51
N GLU A 30 -17.60 -1.78 -11.72
CA GLU A 30 -16.97 -2.25 -12.95
C GLU A 30 -16.44 -1.03 -13.72
N SER A 31 -15.21 -1.10 -14.19
CA SER A 31 -14.58 -0.10 -15.02
C SER A 31 -14.23 -0.65 -16.40
N GLU A 32 -14.10 0.24 -17.38
CA GLU A 32 -13.71 -0.12 -18.74
C GLU A 32 -12.22 -0.51 -18.88
N GLY A 33 -11.44 -0.39 -17.81
CA GLY A 33 -9.99 -0.60 -17.85
C GLY A 33 -9.43 -1.25 -16.58
N VAL A 34 -8.10 -1.35 -16.53
CA VAL A 34 -7.40 -2.07 -15.46
C VAL A 34 -7.49 -1.33 -14.13
N ILE A 35 -7.74 -2.06 -13.05
CA ILE A 35 -7.52 -1.60 -11.67
C ILE A 35 -6.36 -2.39 -11.07
N SER A 36 -5.21 -1.74 -10.93
CA SER A 36 -3.99 -2.34 -10.34
C SER A 36 -3.44 -1.51 -9.18
N ASN A 37 -4.26 -0.64 -8.61
CA ASN A 37 -3.95 0.23 -7.48
C ASN A 37 -4.77 -0.17 -6.26
N SER A 38 -4.21 0.10 -5.08
CA SER A 38 -4.93 -0.05 -3.81
C SER A 38 -6.07 0.96 -3.74
N LEU A 39 -7.21 0.54 -3.19
CA LEU A 39 -8.40 1.38 -3.08
C LEU A 39 -8.29 2.35 -1.90
N ALA A 40 -8.93 3.52 -2.00
CA ALA A 40 -9.10 4.43 -0.88
C ALA A 40 -10.58 4.53 -0.50
N ILE A 41 -10.89 4.34 0.78
CA ILE A 41 -12.24 4.44 1.32
C ILE A 41 -12.26 5.48 2.43
N ALA A 42 -13.15 6.46 2.37
CA ALA A 42 -13.31 7.46 3.42
C ALA A 42 -14.79 7.85 3.59
N ASP A 43 -15.29 7.83 4.82
CA ASP A 43 -16.69 8.15 5.20
C ASP A 43 -17.74 7.51 4.27
N GLY A 44 -17.60 6.21 3.99
CA GLY A 44 -18.54 5.47 3.16
C GLY A 44 -18.39 5.69 1.65
N MET A 45 -17.41 6.47 1.20
CA MET A 45 -17.09 6.64 -0.22
C MET A 45 -15.85 5.83 -0.61
N LEU A 46 -15.97 5.07 -1.69
CA LEU A 46 -14.88 4.36 -2.35
C LEU A 46 -14.35 5.19 -3.53
N TYR A 47 -13.04 5.43 -3.55
CA TYR A 47 -12.36 6.17 -4.63
C TYR A 47 -11.48 5.25 -5.47
N VAL A 48 -11.67 5.31 -6.79
CA VAL A 48 -11.07 4.35 -7.73
C VAL A 48 -10.38 5.07 -8.89
N ALA A 49 -9.07 4.84 -9.05
CA ALA A 49 -8.32 5.25 -10.23
C ALA A 49 -8.37 4.14 -11.29
N ALA A 50 -9.07 4.38 -12.40
CA ALA A 50 -9.21 3.39 -13.47
C ALA A 50 -9.43 4.08 -14.82
N ASP A 51 -8.89 3.52 -15.91
CA ASP A 51 -9.12 4.01 -17.28
C ASP A 51 -8.96 5.54 -17.45
N ASN A 52 -7.87 6.14 -16.93
CA ASN A 52 -7.62 7.58 -16.98
C ASN A 52 -8.61 8.46 -16.18
N HIS A 53 -9.51 7.86 -15.41
CA HIS A 53 -10.51 8.52 -14.59
C HIS A 53 -10.31 8.24 -13.11
N LEU A 54 -10.75 9.19 -12.29
CA LEU A 54 -11.00 9.01 -10.87
C LEU A 54 -12.52 8.88 -10.68
N HIS A 55 -12.94 7.88 -9.92
CA HIS A 55 -14.35 7.60 -9.63
C HIS A 55 -14.57 7.71 -8.13
N ALA A 56 -15.78 8.10 -7.74
CA ALA A 56 -16.27 7.97 -6.38
C ALA A 56 -17.59 7.19 -6.38
N VAL A 57 -17.63 6.13 -5.59
CA VAL A 57 -18.76 5.20 -5.45
C VAL A 57 -19.25 5.27 -4.00
N ASP A 58 -20.53 5.54 -3.80
CA ASP A 58 -21.14 5.48 -2.47
C ASP A 58 -21.32 4.02 -2.08
N LEU A 59 -20.76 3.61 -0.94
CA LEU A 59 -20.77 2.20 -0.52
C LEU A 59 -22.09 1.78 0.12
N ALA A 60 -22.97 2.71 0.47
CA ALA A 60 -24.30 2.40 1.00
C ALA A 60 -25.32 2.17 -0.14
N THR A 61 -25.20 2.92 -1.24
CA THR A 61 -26.06 2.76 -2.42
C THR A 61 -25.44 1.90 -3.52
N GLU A 62 -24.11 1.75 -3.52
CA GLU A 62 -23.31 1.13 -4.59
C GLU A 62 -23.45 1.86 -5.93
N GLU A 63 -23.83 3.15 -5.89
CA GLU A 63 -23.98 3.98 -7.07
C GLU A 63 -22.74 4.88 -7.28
N LEU A 64 -22.44 5.15 -8.55
CA LEU A 64 -21.41 6.10 -8.95
C LEU A 64 -21.91 7.53 -8.65
N GLU A 65 -21.31 8.17 -7.65
CA GLU A 65 -21.58 9.58 -7.31
C GLU A 65 -20.97 10.52 -8.36
N TRP A 66 -19.71 10.27 -8.73
CA TRP A 66 -19.05 11.04 -9.79
C TRP A 66 -17.90 10.30 -10.46
N LYS A 67 -17.58 10.72 -11.69
CA LYS A 67 -16.45 10.26 -12.50
C LYS A 67 -15.77 11.46 -13.14
N LYS A 68 -14.44 11.58 -12.98
CA LYS A 68 -13.65 12.67 -13.55
C LYS A 68 -12.47 12.15 -14.35
N GLN A 69 -12.34 12.59 -15.60
CA GLN A 69 -11.16 12.31 -16.41
C GLN A 69 -9.98 13.16 -15.91
N VAL A 70 -8.93 12.52 -15.43
CA VAL A 70 -7.77 13.20 -14.84
C VAL A 70 -6.42 12.64 -15.33
N ASN A 71 -6.45 11.78 -16.35
CA ASN A 71 -5.29 10.98 -16.75
C ASN A 71 -4.75 10.09 -15.62
N ALA A 72 -5.65 9.59 -14.77
CA ALA A 72 -5.31 8.72 -13.65
C ALA A 72 -4.47 7.51 -14.10
N SER A 73 -3.42 7.20 -13.36
CA SER A 73 -2.65 5.99 -13.60
C SER A 73 -3.32 4.81 -12.91
N PRO A 74 -3.58 3.69 -13.61
CA PRO A 74 -4.14 2.49 -12.97
C PRO A 74 -3.17 1.81 -11.99
N SER A 75 -1.90 2.23 -11.95
CA SER A 75 -0.89 1.76 -10.98
C SER A 75 -0.72 2.70 -9.78
N ALA A 76 -1.39 3.86 -9.76
CA ALA A 76 -1.22 4.83 -8.69
C ALA A 76 -2.38 4.78 -7.70
N HIS A 77 -2.06 4.69 -6.42
CA HIS A 77 -3.01 4.64 -5.33
C HIS A 77 -3.61 6.04 -5.11
N PRO A 78 -4.94 6.21 -5.20
CA PRO A 78 -5.56 7.42 -4.69
C PRO A 78 -5.37 7.52 -3.18
N THR A 79 -5.31 8.73 -2.65
CA THR A 79 -5.33 8.99 -1.20
C THR A 79 -6.35 10.07 -0.89
N VAL A 80 -6.97 9.98 0.29
CA VAL A 80 -8.10 10.83 0.65
C VAL A 80 -7.82 11.53 1.97
N SER A 81 -8.05 12.84 1.96
CA SER A 81 -8.12 13.73 3.12
C SER A 81 -9.57 14.14 3.36
N ASP A 82 -9.83 14.85 4.46
CA ASP A 82 -11.18 15.34 4.78
C ASP A 82 -11.80 16.20 3.67
N LYS A 83 -10.97 16.90 2.88
CA LYS A 83 -11.41 17.88 1.86
C LYS A 83 -11.15 17.45 0.43
N ARG A 84 -10.18 16.56 0.19
CA ARG A 84 -9.65 16.27 -1.15
C ARG A 84 -9.36 14.81 -1.37
N VAL A 85 -9.50 14.39 -2.61
CA VAL A 85 -8.96 13.15 -3.15
C VAL A 85 -7.77 13.51 -4.04
N TYR A 86 -6.62 12.90 -3.76
CA TYR A 86 -5.45 13.01 -4.61
C TYR A 86 -5.30 11.72 -5.42
N ALA A 87 -5.04 11.85 -6.71
CA ALA A 87 -4.74 10.71 -7.56
C ALA A 87 -3.42 10.93 -8.29
N GLY A 88 -2.61 9.88 -8.34
CA GLY A 88 -1.49 9.82 -9.26
C GLY A 88 -1.98 9.74 -10.70
N THR A 89 -1.47 10.63 -11.54
CA THR A 89 -1.73 10.61 -12.98
C THR A 89 -0.54 9.97 -13.69
N LYS A 90 -0.63 9.75 -15.00
CA LYS A 90 0.55 9.31 -15.79
C LYS A 90 1.64 10.39 -15.90
N ASP A 91 1.33 11.62 -15.47
CA ASP A 91 2.17 12.80 -15.65
C ASP A 91 2.53 13.51 -14.33
N GLY A 92 2.00 13.06 -13.18
CA GLY A 92 2.15 13.74 -11.89
C GLY A 92 1.00 13.45 -10.91
N VAL A 93 0.39 14.50 -10.36
CA VAL A 93 -0.66 14.42 -9.33
C VAL A 93 -1.81 15.38 -9.65
N VAL A 94 -3.03 14.96 -9.34
CA VAL A 94 -4.23 15.80 -9.37
C VAL A 94 -4.88 15.82 -8.00
N ALA A 95 -5.45 16.95 -7.61
CA ALA A 95 -6.35 17.06 -6.47
C ALA A 95 -7.77 17.37 -6.94
N VAL A 96 -8.72 16.59 -6.45
CA VAL A 96 -10.15 16.74 -6.70
C VAL A 96 -10.84 17.03 -5.38
N GLU A 97 -11.82 17.94 -5.39
CA GLU A 97 -12.67 18.19 -4.22
C GLU A 97 -13.40 16.91 -3.83
N ARG A 98 -13.40 16.55 -2.55
CA ARG A 98 -13.91 15.23 -2.12
C ARG A 98 -15.39 14.98 -2.43
N GLY A 99 -16.21 16.03 -2.34
CA GLY A 99 -17.66 15.95 -2.53
C GLY A 99 -18.14 16.24 -3.95
N SER A 100 -17.24 16.44 -4.92
CA SER A 100 -17.62 16.74 -6.30
C SER A 100 -16.57 16.24 -7.31
N ASP A 101 -16.82 16.39 -8.60
CA ASP A 101 -15.85 16.07 -9.66
C ASP A 101 -14.91 17.26 -9.97
N THR A 102 -14.90 18.29 -9.11
CA THR A 102 -14.15 19.53 -9.33
C THR A 102 -12.66 19.31 -9.11
N VAL A 103 -11.88 19.45 -10.18
CA VAL A 103 -10.41 19.50 -10.10
C VAL A 103 -10.01 20.83 -9.49
N LEU A 104 -9.32 20.79 -8.35
CA LEU A 104 -8.82 21.96 -7.64
C LEU A 104 -7.49 22.42 -8.23
N TRP A 105 -6.58 21.47 -8.47
CA TRP A 105 -5.30 21.69 -9.12
C TRP A 105 -4.79 20.43 -9.79
N ARG A 106 -3.85 20.62 -10.71
CA ARG A 106 -3.09 19.57 -11.37
C ARG A 106 -1.63 20.00 -11.44
N ASN A 107 -0.74 19.07 -11.11
CA ASN A 107 0.69 19.25 -11.27
C ASN A 107 1.24 18.14 -12.15
N ASP A 108 1.88 18.52 -13.27
CA ASP A 108 2.47 17.61 -14.25
C ASP A 108 4.01 17.71 -14.17
N ILE A 109 4.62 16.92 -13.29
CA ILE A 109 6.08 16.87 -13.09
C ILE A 109 6.81 15.96 -14.09
N GLY A 110 6.10 15.21 -14.93
CA GLY A 110 6.69 14.44 -16.02
C GLY A 110 6.16 13.02 -16.12
N ILE A 111 6.77 12.23 -17.00
CA ILE A 111 6.23 10.94 -17.46
C ILE A 111 6.56 9.83 -16.46
N SER A 112 5.75 9.69 -15.41
CA SER A 112 5.63 8.51 -14.54
C SER A 112 4.54 8.78 -13.51
N SER A 113 3.98 7.75 -12.89
CA SER A 113 2.97 7.95 -11.85
C SER A 113 3.58 8.22 -10.48
N VAL A 114 2.97 9.12 -9.73
CA VAL A 114 3.25 9.37 -8.30
C VAL A 114 2.17 8.67 -7.48
N ASN A 115 2.51 7.98 -6.40
CA ASN A 115 1.51 7.60 -5.40
C ASN A 115 1.48 8.69 -4.31
N PRO A 116 0.48 9.58 -4.30
CA PRO A 116 0.42 10.65 -3.32
C PRO A 116 0.19 10.10 -1.91
N VAL A 117 0.94 10.62 -0.95
CA VAL A 117 0.79 10.35 0.48
C VAL A 117 0.61 11.69 1.19
N ILE A 118 -0.45 11.80 1.99
CA ILE A 118 -0.77 13.04 2.71
C ILE A 118 0.12 13.14 3.95
N ALA A 119 0.88 14.22 4.09
CA ALA A 119 1.46 14.66 5.35
C ALA A 119 0.59 15.79 5.94
N GLU A 120 0.90 16.24 7.17
CA GLU A 120 0.12 17.27 7.85
C GLU A 120 -0.03 18.56 7.01
N GLU A 121 1.06 19.04 6.41
CA GLU A 121 1.09 20.27 5.61
C GLU A 121 1.59 20.07 4.17
N ALA A 122 1.59 18.82 3.69
CA ALA A 122 2.09 18.48 2.36
C ALA A 122 1.39 17.26 1.75
N VAL A 123 1.52 17.10 0.44
CA VAL A 123 1.41 15.79 -0.21
C VAL A 123 2.79 15.42 -0.71
N VAL A 124 3.23 14.20 -0.45
CA VAL A 124 4.53 13.71 -0.91
C VAL A 124 4.39 12.49 -1.80
N GLY A 125 5.39 12.24 -2.62
CA GLY A 125 5.45 11.02 -3.41
C GLY A 125 6.75 10.92 -4.19
N THR A 126 7.08 9.71 -4.63
CA THR A 126 8.29 9.45 -5.40
C THR A 126 7.98 9.40 -6.90
N GLN A 127 8.88 9.95 -7.71
CA GLN A 127 8.83 9.87 -9.16
C GLN A 127 10.26 9.90 -9.71
N ASN A 128 10.61 9.01 -10.64
CA ASN A 128 11.88 9.08 -11.39
C ASN A 128 13.13 9.33 -10.52
N LEU A 129 13.27 8.57 -9.43
CA LEU A 129 14.36 8.71 -8.46
C LEU A 129 14.39 10.05 -7.70
N VAL A 130 13.26 10.75 -7.61
CA VAL A 130 13.10 11.98 -6.83
C VAL A 130 11.95 11.84 -5.85
N LEU A 131 12.16 12.32 -4.62
CA LEU A 131 11.09 12.60 -3.66
C LEU A 131 10.56 14.02 -3.92
N HIS A 132 9.26 14.13 -4.15
CA HIS A 132 8.57 15.39 -4.37
C HIS A 132 7.67 15.75 -3.20
N ARG A 133 7.55 17.04 -2.94
CA ARG A 133 6.56 17.66 -2.04
C ARG A 133 5.65 18.55 -2.87
N PHE A 134 4.35 18.47 -2.62
CA PHE A 134 3.33 19.31 -3.22
C PHE A 134 2.61 20.08 -2.12
N ASP A 135 2.35 21.36 -2.36
CA ASP A 135 1.44 22.15 -1.53
C ASP A 135 0.00 21.59 -1.67
N PRO A 136 -0.69 21.25 -0.56
CA PRO A 136 -2.03 20.66 -0.63
C PRO A 136 -3.10 21.58 -1.25
N GLU A 137 -2.91 22.90 -1.18
CA GLU A 137 -3.88 23.91 -1.60
C GLU A 137 -3.64 24.38 -3.04
N SER A 138 -2.39 24.68 -3.40
CA SER A 138 -2.03 25.18 -4.74
C SER A 138 -1.57 24.08 -5.70
N GLY A 139 -1.06 22.96 -5.18
CA GLY A 139 -0.39 21.93 -5.97
C GLY A 139 1.02 22.32 -6.41
N ASP A 140 1.58 23.42 -5.90
CA ASP A 140 2.95 23.83 -6.21
C ASP A 140 3.94 22.75 -5.76
N GLU A 141 4.83 22.35 -6.66
CA GLU A 141 5.80 21.29 -6.41
C GLU A 141 7.15 21.85 -5.97
N LYS A 142 7.80 21.10 -5.09
CA LYS A 142 9.20 21.27 -4.69
C LYS A 142 9.87 19.90 -4.64
N PRO A 143 10.97 19.68 -5.38
CA PRO A 143 11.76 18.46 -5.22
C PRO A 143 12.50 18.53 -3.88
N LEU A 144 12.44 17.46 -3.10
CA LEU A 144 13.09 17.37 -1.80
C LEU A 144 14.43 16.67 -1.89
N HIS A 145 14.48 15.48 -2.52
CA HIS A 145 15.68 14.65 -2.51
C HIS A 145 15.80 13.80 -3.78
N ASN A 146 17.01 13.69 -4.33
CA ASN A 146 17.32 12.78 -5.43
C ASN A 146 17.92 11.48 -4.86
N MET A 147 17.25 10.35 -5.12
CA MET A 147 17.78 9.02 -4.84
C MET A 147 19.03 8.74 -5.68
N ARG A 148 19.88 7.85 -5.16
CA ARG A 148 20.98 7.26 -5.92
C ARG A 148 20.43 6.45 -7.11
N ASP A 149 21.01 6.67 -8.29
CA ASP A 149 20.80 5.84 -9.49
C ASP A 149 21.86 4.74 -9.50
N TYR A 150 21.43 3.48 -9.36
CA TYR A 150 22.34 2.35 -9.34
C TYR A 150 22.07 1.46 -10.57
N GLN A 151 22.92 1.59 -11.59
CA GLN A 151 22.82 0.81 -12.84
C GLN A 151 21.54 1.05 -13.68
N GLY A 152 20.87 2.20 -13.56
CA GLY A 152 19.71 2.55 -14.38
C GLY A 152 18.42 1.83 -13.97
N GLY A 153 18.34 1.37 -12.72
CA GLY A 153 17.10 0.90 -12.10
C GLY A 153 16.14 2.06 -11.83
N GLY A 154 14.85 1.85 -12.07
CA GLY A 154 13.83 2.81 -11.63
C GLY A 154 13.59 2.70 -10.12
N PRO A 155 12.92 3.68 -9.48
CA PRO A 155 12.55 3.56 -8.07
C PRO A 155 11.68 2.31 -7.86
N HIS A 156 12.10 1.43 -6.94
CA HIS A 156 11.35 0.20 -6.61
C HIS A 156 10.19 0.44 -5.64
N THR A 157 10.24 1.50 -4.81
CA THR A 157 9.14 1.83 -3.91
C THR A 157 8.14 2.76 -4.56
N ASN A 158 6.87 2.36 -4.49
CA ASN A 158 5.77 3.11 -5.06
C ASN A 158 5.13 4.07 -4.05
N VAL A 159 5.15 3.76 -2.75
CA VAL A 159 4.44 4.52 -1.70
C VAL A 159 5.38 4.78 -0.50
N PRO A 160 5.75 6.04 -0.18
CA PRO A 160 6.52 6.35 1.01
C PRO A 160 5.70 6.18 2.29
N ALA A 161 6.36 5.90 3.42
CA ALA A 161 5.77 6.02 4.75
C ALA A 161 6.09 7.40 5.33
N VAL A 162 5.12 8.03 6.01
CA VAL A 162 5.28 9.38 6.58
C VAL A 162 4.85 9.37 8.04
N THR A 163 5.76 9.76 8.95
CA THR A 163 5.42 9.99 10.37
C THR A 163 6.31 11.08 10.94
N ASP A 164 5.77 11.88 11.84
CA ASP A 164 6.50 12.88 12.64
C ASP A 164 7.38 13.86 11.82
N GLY A 165 6.94 14.20 10.60
CA GLY A 165 7.67 15.13 9.71
C GLY A 165 8.73 14.47 8.83
N THR A 166 8.94 13.16 8.95
CA THR A 166 9.92 12.41 8.15
C THR A 166 9.23 11.54 7.09
N VAL A 167 9.81 11.52 5.88
CA VAL A 167 9.46 10.58 4.81
C VAL A 167 10.46 9.44 4.75
N TYR A 168 9.96 8.21 4.80
CA TYR A 168 10.73 6.98 4.62
C TYR A 168 10.39 6.33 3.29
N PHE A 169 11.40 6.05 2.47
CA PHE A 169 11.24 5.45 1.14
C PHE A 169 12.54 4.77 0.71
N ALA A 170 12.45 3.75 -0.15
CA ALA A 170 13.64 3.04 -0.62
C ALA A 170 13.90 3.31 -2.11
N GLY A 171 15.15 3.64 -2.41
CA GLY A 171 15.69 3.70 -3.77
C GLY A 171 16.70 2.58 -3.95
N GLU A 172 16.41 1.62 -4.82
CA GLU A 172 17.24 0.45 -5.07
C GLU A 172 17.66 -0.29 -3.79
N ASN A 173 18.93 -0.22 -3.41
CA ASN A 173 19.49 -0.88 -2.23
C ASN A 173 19.50 0.02 -0.98
N THR A 174 18.97 1.24 -1.05
CA THR A 174 19.09 2.25 0.00
C THR A 174 17.72 2.70 0.51
N LEU A 175 17.52 2.67 1.84
CA LEU A 175 16.38 3.28 2.52
C LEU A 175 16.78 4.68 2.99
N TYR A 176 15.95 5.67 2.71
CA TYR A 176 16.17 7.07 3.06
C TYR A 176 15.17 7.50 4.13
N ALA A 177 15.62 8.37 5.04
CA ALA A 177 14.78 9.21 5.88
C ALA A 177 15.05 10.68 5.53
N VAL A 178 14.00 11.40 5.15
CA VAL A 178 14.10 12.79 4.70
C VAL A 178 13.09 13.65 5.44
N ASP A 179 13.54 14.75 6.02
CA ASP A 179 12.66 15.76 6.63
C ASP A 179 11.82 16.45 5.54
N ILE A 180 10.49 16.46 5.73
CA ILE A 180 9.52 16.93 4.72
C ILE A 180 9.68 18.41 4.41
N GLU A 181 10.06 19.22 5.39
CA GLU A 181 10.06 20.68 5.27
C GLU A 181 11.32 21.19 4.61
N THR A 182 12.46 20.68 5.08
CA THR A 182 13.79 21.09 4.63
C THR A 182 14.22 20.31 3.39
N GLY A 183 13.80 19.04 3.24
CA GLY A 183 14.35 18.10 2.26
C GLY A 183 15.72 17.56 2.65
N GLU A 184 16.18 17.81 3.88
CA GLU A 184 17.46 17.29 4.37
C GLU A 184 17.34 15.78 4.66
N VAL A 185 18.37 15.04 4.27
CA VAL A 185 18.49 13.62 4.60
C VAL A 185 18.89 13.50 6.06
N GLU A 186 18.03 12.92 6.87
CA GLU A 186 18.30 12.66 8.28
C GLU A 186 19.26 11.47 8.42
N TRP A 187 19.03 10.41 7.64
CA TRP A 187 19.91 9.26 7.54
C TRP A 187 19.64 8.43 6.27
N GLU A 188 20.61 7.57 5.94
CA GLU A 188 20.50 6.57 4.87
C GLU A 188 20.92 5.20 5.42
N PHE A 189 20.18 4.16 5.06
CA PHE A 189 20.54 2.77 5.31
C PHE A 189 20.78 2.07 3.97
N GLU A 190 22.04 1.73 3.69
CA GLU A 190 22.39 0.88 2.55
C GLU A 190 22.31 -0.60 2.95
N ASN A 191 21.62 -1.41 2.15
CA ASN A 191 21.60 -2.86 2.31
C ASN A 191 23.05 -3.38 2.34
N PRO A 192 23.52 -4.00 3.44
CA PRO A 192 24.89 -4.47 3.56
C PRO A 192 25.28 -5.54 2.53
N ALA A 193 24.30 -6.26 1.97
CA ALA A 193 24.53 -7.24 0.91
C ALA A 193 24.75 -6.60 -0.47
N GLY A 194 24.41 -5.32 -0.64
CA GLY A 194 24.44 -4.62 -1.93
C GLY A 194 23.33 -5.02 -2.91
N GLU A 195 22.46 -5.94 -2.50
CA GLU A 195 21.26 -6.32 -3.25
C GLU A 195 20.15 -5.27 -3.06
N PRO A 196 19.23 -5.13 -4.02
CA PRO A 196 18.09 -4.23 -3.88
C PRO A 196 17.30 -4.50 -2.59
N LEU A 197 16.84 -3.43 -1.96
CA LEU A 197 15.65 -3.52 -1.12
C LEU A 197 14.50 -3.90 -2.06
N GLY A 198 13.59 -4.76 -1.61
CA GLY A 198 12.53 -5.28 -2.47
C GLY A 198 11.64 -4.16 -3.01
N GLU A 199 10.74 -4.50 -3.95
CA GLU A 199 9.61 -3.64 -4.40
C GLU A 199 8.59 -3.33 -3.26
N SER A 200 9.02 -3.43 -2.00
CA SER A 200 8.26 -3.25 -0.77
C SER A 200 8.30 -1.80 -0.30
N ASN A 201 7.14 -1.23 0.00
CA ASN A 201 7.04 0.03 0.71
C ASN A 201 7.45 -0.15 2.18
N PRO A 202 8.20 0.79 2.78
CA PRO A 202 8.57 0.68 4.19
C PRO A 202 7.35 0.78 5.10
N ALA A 203 7.40 0.13 6.26
CA ALA A 203 6.41 0.28 7.33
C ALA A 203 7.07 0.84 8.60
N VAL A 204 6.44 1.77 9.28
CA VAL A 204 6.99 2.46 10.45
C VAL A 204 6.05 2.30 11.63
N LYS A 205 6.59 1.85 12.76
CA LYS A 205 5.85 1.75 14.03
C LYS A 205 6.79 1.92 15.22
N ASP A 206 6.38 2.73 16.19
CA ASP A 206 7.06 2.95 17.48
C ASP A 206 8.58 3.23 17.35
N GLY A 207 8.99 4.01 16.35
CA GLY A 207 10.41 4.36 16.15
C GLY A 207 11.24 3.33 15.38
N THR A 208 10.62 2.30 14.79
CA THR A 208 11.32 1.32 13.94
C THR A 208 10.73 1.32 12.52
N VAL A 209 11.58 1.33 11.51
CA VAL A 209 11.25 1.16 10.09
C VAL A 209 11.53 -0.26 9.65
N TYR A 210 10.57 -0.89 8.98
CA TYR A 210 10.65 -2.25 8.48
C TYR A 210 10.62 -2.26 6.95
N VAL A 211 11.57 -2.97 6.34
CA VAL A 211 11.70 -3.06 4.88
C VAL A 211 12.21 -4.43 4.46
N GLY A 212 11.72 -4.94 3.34
CA GLY A 212 12.16 -6.21 2.75
C GLY A 212 13.38 -6.04 1.84
N GLY A 213 14.21 -7.07 1.76
CA GLY A 213 15.38 -7.14 0.89
C GLY A 213 15.33 -8.31 -0.09
N GLU A 214 15.92 -8.12 -1.28
CA GLU A 214 16.11 -9.21 -2.23
C GLU A 214 17.16 -10.22 -1.79
N ASP A 215 18.00 -9.86 -0.81
CA ASP A 215 18.93 -10.73 -0.10
C ASP A 215 18.25 -11.64 0.94
N GLN A 216 16.92 -11.75 0.87
CA GLN A 216 16.09 -12.72 1.60
C GLN A 216 15.91 -12.39 3.08
N ARG A 217 15.96 -11.09 3.41
CA ARG A 217 15.83 -10.56 4.75
C ARG A 217 14.69 -9.57 4.88
N LEU A 218 14.07 -9.55 6.04
CA LEU A 218 13.35 -8.40 6.55
C LEU A 218 14.30 -7.63 7.49
N TYR A 219 14.41 -6.32 7.31
CA TYR A 219 15.21 -5.44 8.15
C TYR A 219 14.31 -4.65 9.10
N ALA A 220 14.82 -4.41 10.31
CA ALA A 220 14.30 -3.46 11.27
C ALA A 220 15.37 -2.39 11.54
N ILE A 221 15.04 -1.15 11.24
CA ILE A 221 15.95 0.00 11.23
C ILE A 221 15.45 1.02 12.25
N ASP A 222 16.35 1.54 13.10
CA ASP A 222 16.03 2.61 14.04
C ASP A 222 15.66 3.88 13.26
N ALA A 223 14.44 4.37 13.46
CA ALA A 223 13.90 5.51 12.72
C ALA A 223 14.62 6.83 13.02
N ASN A 224 15.37 6.93 14.12
CA ASN A 224 16.05 8.16 14.54
C ASN A 224 17.45 8.29 13.92
N ASN A 225 18.10 7.18 13.56
CA ASN A 225 19.51 7.20 13.17
C ASN A 225 19.87 6.29 11.99
N GLY A 226 18.93 5.47 11.49
CA GLY A 226 19.14 4.62 10.33
C GLY A 226 19.99 3.37 10.59
N SER A 227 20.30 3.06 11.85
CA SER A 227 21.06 1.84 12.18
C SER A 227 20.17 0.60 12.15
N GLU A 228 20.71 -0.53 11.67
CA GLU A 228 20.03 -1.82 11.74
C GLU A 228 19.92 -2.27 13.21
N GLU A 229 18.69 -2.37 13.72
CA GLU A 229 18.42 -2.95 15.04
C GLU A 229 18.50 -4.48 14.99
N TRP A 230 17.94 -5.05 13.92
CA TRP A 230 18.00 -6.48 13.61
C TRP A 230 17.56 -6.79 12.17
N SER A 231 17.87 -7.99 11.71
CA SER A 231 17.32 -8.57 10.48
C SER A 231 16.84 -10.02 10.68
N PHE A 232 15.86 -10.43 9.89
CA PHE A 232 15.24 -11.76 9.93
C PHE A 232 15.33 -12.44 8.57
N THR A 233 16.04 -13.56 8.50
CA THR A 233 16.27 -14.31 7.24
C THR A 233 15.14 -15.29 6.97
N VAL A 234 14.50 -15.20 5.80
CA VAL A 234 13.36 -16.07 5.41
C VAL A 234 13.65 -17.03 4.25
N ASN A 235 14.87 -17.01 3.72
CA ASN A 235 15.31 -17.83 2.57
C ASN A 235 14.44 -17.64 1.31
N ALA A 236 13.83 -16.46 1.16
CA ALA A 236 13.02 -16.04 0.04
C ALA A 236 13.12 -14.50 -0.07
N SER A 237 13.14 -13.95 -1.29
CA SER A 237 13.20 -12.51 -1.51
C SER A 237 11.96 -11.84 -0.91
N VAL A 238 12.15 -10.81 -0.08
CA VAL A 238 11.05 -10.10 0.58
C VAL A 238 10.67 -8.91 -0.30
N LYS A 239 9.82 -9.16 -1.29
CA LYS A 239 9.31 -8.13 -2.23
C LYS A 239 7.94 -7.57 -1.84
N CYS A 240 7.36 -8.07 -0.75
CA CYS A 240 6.07 -7.62 -0.23
C CYS A 240 6.26 -6.46 0.74
N SER A 241 5.38 -5.46 0.68
CA SER A 241 5.32 -4.41 1.70
C SER A 241 4.89 -5.03 3.04
N PRO A 242 5.72 -4.97 4.12
CA PRO A 242 5.34 -5.50 5.42
C PRO A 242 4.17 -4.71 6.02
N SER A 243 3.26 -5.37 6.71
CA SER A 243 2.16 -4.75 7.46
C SER A 243 2.29 -5.02 8.95
N ILE A 244 1.99 -4.03 9.79
CA ILE A 244 2.25 -4.13 11.24
C ILE A 244 0.98 -3.87 12.05
N ALA A 245 0.50 -4.88 12.78
CA ALA A 245 -0.65 -4.77 13.67
C ALA A 245 -0.41 -5.55 14.97
N ASP A 246 -0.87 -5.02 16.11
CA ASP A 246 -0.87 -5.70 17.41
C ASP A 246 0.45 -6.38 17.81
N GLY A 247 1.58 -5.72 17.52
CA GLY A 247 2.92 -6.24 17.84
C GLY A 247 3.45 -7.28 16.84
N THR A 248 2.69 -7.63 15.80
CA THR A 248 3.07 -8.61 14.78
C THR A 248 3.39 -7.94 13.44
N ILE A 249 4.40 -8.46 12.73
CA ILE A 249 4.75 -8.08 11.36
C ILE A 249 4.32 -9.21 10.42
N TYR A 250 3.51 -8.85 9.42
CA TYR A 250 3.02 -9.75 8.38
C TYR A 250 3.67 -9.40 7.05
N PHE A 251 4.24 -10.39 6.37
CA PHE A 251 4.89 -10.15 5.08
C PHE A 251 4.99 -11.42 4.23
N GLY A 252 5.04 -11.21 2.92
CA GLY A 252 5.26 -12.26 1.92
C GLY A 252 6.73 -12.41 1.54
N GLY A 253 7.20 -13.65 1.39
CA GLY A 253 8.48 -14.00 0.79
C GLY A 253 8.28 -14.75 -0.53
N ALA A 254 9.00 -14.35 -1.57
CA ALA A 254 8.97 -14.95 -2.89
C ALA A 254 10.36 -15.43 -3.32
N GLY A 255 10.49 -16.70 -3.73
CA GLY A 255 11.76 -17.25 -4.19
C GLY A 255 11.56 -18.32 -5.25
N ALA A 256 12.65 -19.00 -5.65
CA ALA A 256 12.62 -20.11 -6.60
C ALA A 256 11.84 -21.35 -6.08
N GLY A 257 11.46 -21.35 -4.80
CA GLY A 257 10.67 -22.39 -4.15
C GLY A 257 9.22 -21.96 -3.87
N ALA A 258 8.62 -22.55 -2.82
CA ALA A 258 7.27 -22.21 -2.37
C ALA A 258 7.19 -20.74 -1.93
N GLN A 259 6.11 -20.09 -2.34
CA GLN A 259 5.77 -18.73 -1.92
C GLN A 259 5.27 -18.79 -0.47
N LYS A 260 5.68 -17.85 0.38
CA LYS A 260 5.42 -17.96 1.82
C LYS A 260 4.84 -16.69 2.42
N LEU A 261 3.94 -16.87 3.38
CA LEU A 261 3.48 -15.83 4.29
C LEU A 261 4.06 -16.05 5.68
N PHE A 262 4.56 -14.98 6.28
CA PHE A 262 5.17 -14.95 7.61
C PHE A 262 4.37 -14.04 8.54
N ALA A 263 4.28 -14.45 9.80
CA ALA A 263 3.88 -13.60 10.93
C ALA A 263 4.94 -13.72 12.01
N ILE A 264 5.61 -12.61 12.34
CA ILE A 264 6.65 -12.57 13.36
C ILE A 264 6.31 -11.53 14.41
N ASP A 265 6.61 -11.85 15.66
CA ASP A 265 6.45 -10.93 16.77
C ASP A 265 7.59 -9.89 16.75
N ARG A 266 7.26 -8.61 16.90
CA ARG A 266 8.24 -7.52 16.76
C ARG A 266 9.31 -7.52 17.85
N GLU A 267 8.97 -7.96 19.05
CA GLU A 267 9.85 -7.88 20.21
C GLU A 267 10.75 -9.12 20.31
N SER A 268 10.14 -10.30 20.36
CA SER A 268 10.82 -11.60 20.45
C SER A 268 11.48 -12.00 19.13
N ARG A 269 10.96 -11.52 17.99
CA ARG A 269 11.42 -11.83 16.63
C ARG A 269 11.17 -13.30 16.24
N ASP A 270 10.36 -14.00 17.03
CA ASP A 270 9.95 -15.36 16.75
C ASP A 270 8.68 -15.39 15.89
N HIS A 271 8.41 -16.52 15.25
CA HIS A 271 7.15 -16.72 14.56
C HIS A 271 5.99 -16.69 15.56
N VAL A 272 5.01 -15.81 15.32
CA VAL A 272 3.68 -15.95 15.93
C VAL A 272 3.02 -17.19 15.33
N TRP A 273 3.09 -17.31 14.01
CA TRP A 273 2.72 -18.51 13.25
C TRP A 273 3.42 -18.52 11.88
N GLY A 274 3.27 -19.65 11.17
CA GLY A 274 3.86 -19.85 9.85
C GLY A 274 5.32 -20.32 9.90
N PRO A 275 6.04 -20.28 8.77
CA PRO A 275 5.57 -19.82 7.46
C PRO A 275 4.44 -20.68 6.89
N LYS A 276 3.54 -20.06 6.13
CA LYS A 276 2.50 -20.75 5.37
C LYS A 276 2.87 -20.77 3.89
N ASP A 277 2.78 -21.94 3.26
CA ASP A 277 2.99 -22.07 1.83
C ASP A 277 1.77 -21.56 1.05
N LEU A 278 2.02 -20.82 -0.02
CA LEU A 278 1.03 -20.20 -0.89
C LEU A 278 1.23 -20.65 -2.34
N ARG A 279 0.15 -20.59 -3.14
CA ARG A 279 0.19 -20.92 -4.58
C ARG A 279 0.91 -19.84 -5.39
N TYR A 280 0.72 -18.59 -5.01
CA TYR A 280 1.29 -17.43 -5.68
C TYR A 280 2.04 -16.53 -4.71
N SER A 281 2.80 -15.58 -5.24
CA SER A 281 3.53 -14.59 -4.45
C SER A 281 2.58 -13.53 -3.92
N VAL A 282 2.73 -13.18 -2.65
CA VAL A 282 2.09 -11.99 -2.07
C VAL A 282 2.94 -10.79 -2.45
N ARG A 283 2.47 -9.96 -3.37
CA ARG A 283 3.10 -8.68 -3.72
C ARG A 283 2.43 -7.50 -3.03
N SER A 284 1.13 -7.62 -2.75
CA SER A 284 0.31 -6.63 -2.08
C SER A 284 0.51 -6.68 -0.56
N LYS A 285 0.44 -5.53 0.13
CA LYS A 285 0.46 -5.48 1.61
C LYS A 285 -0.74 -6.25 2.20
N PRO A 286 -0.54 -7.13 3.20
CA PRO A 286 -1.63 -7.69 3.99
C PRO A 286 -2.49 -6.60 4.66
N ILE A 287 -3.80 -6.83 4.79
CA ILE A 287 -4.74 -5.94 5.48
C ILE A 287 -5.12 -6.58 6.80
N ILE A 288 -5.11 -5.80 7.90
CA ILE A 288 -5.42 -6.32 9.24
C ILE A 288 -6.58 -5.52 9.83
N ALA A 289 -7.68 -6.21 10.15
CA ALA A 289 -8.82 -5.65 10.86
C ALA A 289 -9.49 -6.72 11.73
N ASP A 290 -9.96 -6.34 12.92
CA ASP A 290 -10.69 -7.21 13.87
C ASP A 290 -10.03 -8.56 14.17
N GLY A 291 -8.71 -8.56 14.29
CA GLY A 291 -7.95 -9.78 14.53
C GLY A 291 -7.91 -10.74 13.34
N ILE A 292 -8.18 -10.25 12.13
CA ILE A 292 -8.13 -11.01 10.88
C ILE A 292 -7.09 -10.40 9.94
N VAL A 293 -6.28 -11.25 9.33
CA VAL A 293 -5.30 -10.89 8.30
C VAL A 293 -5.84 -11.32 6.95
N TYR A 294 -6.17 -10.33 6.12
CA TYR A 294 -6.57 -10.53 4.73
C TYR A 294 -5.36 -10.47 3.81
N VAL A 295 -5.16 -11.51 3.00
CA VAL A 295 -3.99 -11.64 2.12
C VAL A 295 -4.43 -11.92 0.70
N SER A 296 -4.03 -11.05 -0.22
CA SER A 296 -4.16 -11.30 -1.66
C SER A 296 -2.87 -11.87 -2.24
N SER A 297 -3.01 -12.96 -2.99
CA SER A 297 -1.91 -13.66 -3.62
C SER A 297 -2.27 -14.00 -5.07
N TYR A 298 -2.27 -12.96 -5.92
CA TYR A 298 -2.58 -12.98 -7.33
C TYR A 298 -3.99 -13.50 -7.69
N HIS A 299 -4.29 -14.79 -7.56
CA HIS A 299 -5.66 -15.31 -7.72
C HIS A 299 -6.34 -15.61 -6.39
N ASP A 300 -5.54 -15.80 -5.34
CA ASP A 300 -6.04 -16.27 -4.06
C ASP A 300 -6.32 -15.08 -3.14
N LEU A 301 -7.38 -15.22 -2.34
CA LEU A 301 -7.68 -14.34 -1.23
C LEU A 301 -7.92 -15.17 0.02
N PHE A 302 -7.21 -14.84 1.10
CA PHE A 302 -7.29 -15.54 2.37
C PHE A 302 -7.75 -14.59 3.47
N ALA A 303 -8.53 -15.11 4.42
CA ALA A 303 -8.69 -14.53 5.74
C ALA A 303 -8.12 -15.49 6.78
N LEU A 304 -7.15 -15.00 7.55
CA LEU A 304 -6.49 -15.77 8.59
C LEU A 304 -6.74 -15.14 9.95
N ASN A 305 -6.90 -15.93 10.99
CA ASN A 305 -6.85 -15.44 12.36
C ASN A 305 -5.45 -14.85 12.64
N SER A 306 -5.39 -13.63 13.14
CA SER A 306 -4.14 -12.92 13.42
C SER A 306 -3.30 -13.57 14.53
N GLU A 307 -3.92 -14.24 15.50
CA GLU A 307 -3.27 -14.82 16.68
C GLU A 307 -2.57 -16.16 16.38
N ASP A 308 -3.20 -17.02 15.57
CA ASP A 308 -2.71 -18.39 15.34
C ASP A 308 -2.58 -18.78 13.85
N GLY A 309 -3.00 -17.88 12.96
CA GLY A 309 -2.94 -18.10 11.51
C GLY A 309 -3.93 -19.13 11.01
N THR A 310 -4.92 -19.56 11.79
CA THR A 310 -5.95 -20.49 11.31
C THR A 310 -6.73 -19.85 10.16
N LEU A 311 -7.03 -20.66 9.14
CA LEU A 311 -7.82 -20.21 7.98
C LEU A 311 -9.27 -20.05 8.41
N LYS A 312 -9.83 -18.86 8.24
CA LYS A 312 -11.26 -18.60 8.39
C LYS A 312 -12.01 -18.93 7.11
N TRP A 313 -11.61 -18.27 6.03
CA TRP A 313 -12.16 -18.52 4.70
C TRP A 313 -11.13 -18.21 3.62
N GLN A 314 -11.36 -18.76 2.42
CA GLN A 314 -10.54 -18.50 1.24
C GLN A 314 -11.36 -18.46 -0.04
N PHE A 315 -10.89 -17.67 -0.99
CA PHE A 315 -11.24 -17.77 -2.40
C PHE A 315 -9.99 -18.18 -3.18
N GLU A 316 -10.10 -19.25 -3.95
CA GLU A 316 -9.05 -19.66 -4.89
C GLU A 316 -9.10 -18.88 -6.21
N SER A 317 -10.20 -18.15 -6.42
CA SER A 317 -10.48 -17.27 -7.55
C SER A 317 -11.75 -16.49 -7.21
N LEU A 318 -11.81 -15.21 -7.59
CA LEU A 318 -13.01 -14.38 -7.46
C LEU A 318 -13.93 -14.47 -8.68
N GLY A 319 -13.48 -15.17 -9.73
CA GLY A 319 -14.14 -15.24 -11.03
C GLY A 319 -13.18 -15.74 -12.11
N GLU A 320 -13.73 -16.20 -13.23
CA GLU A 320 -12.92 -16.67 -14.35
C GLU A 320 -12.05 -15.54 -14.90
N GLY A 321 -10.72 -15.67 -14.78
CA GLY A 321 -9.76 -14.69 -15.28
C GLY A 321 -9.40 -13.57 -14.30
N GLU A 322 -10.06 -13.47 -13.14
CA GLU A 322 -9.83 -12.40 -12.16
C GLU A 322 -8.45 -12.52 -11.50
N SER A 323 -7.72 -11.41 -11.45
CA SER A 323 -6.40 -11.28 -10.82
C SER A 323 -6.34 -10.08 -9.87
N ILE A 324 -6.03 -10.37 -8.61
CA ILE A 324 -5.88 -9.42 -7.51
C ILE A 324 -4.43 -8.92 -7.49
N ARG A 325 -4.20 -7.73 -8.05
CA ARG A 325 -2.86 -7.13 -8.18
C ARG A 325 -2.56 -6.01 -7.20
N ALA A 326 -3.53 -5.64 -6.38
CA ALA A 326 -3.43 -4.60 -5.38
C ALA A 326 -3.96 -5.08 -4.03
N SER A 327 -3.71 -4.31 -2.98
CA SER A 327 -4.27 -4.62 -1.68
C SER A 327 -5.76 -4.29 -1.64
N PRO A 328 -6.58 -5.16 -1.04
CA PRO A 328 -7.95 -4.83 -0.69
C PRO A 328 -8.04 -3.61 0.24
N ALA A 329 -9.23 -3.05 0.38
CA ALA A 329 -9.56 -2.08 1.43
C ALA A 329 -10.71 -2.62 2.29
N VAL A 330 -10.74 -2.22 3.56
CA VAL A 330 -11.73 -2.70 4.53
C VAL A 330 -12.58 -1.53 5.02
N SER A 331 -13.89 -1.73 5.15
CA SER A 331 -14.81 -0.73 5.69
C SER A 331 -16.14 -1.35 6.11
N ASN A 332 -16.65 -0.96 7.28
CA ASN A 332 -18.02 -1.27 7.75
C ASN A 332 -18.43 -2.75 7.70
N GLY A 333 -17.52 -3.67 7.97
CA GLY A 333 -17.76 -5.12 7.96
C GLY A 333 -17.50 -5.79 6.61
N SER A 334 -17.11 -5.01 5.59
CA SER A 334 -16.87 -5.49 4.23
C SER A 334 -15.41 -5.38 3.83
N LEU A 335 -14.95 -6.31 3.00
CA LEU A 335 -13.66 -6.25 2.32
C LEU A 335 -13.87 -5.97 0.82
N TYR A 336 -13.28 -4.89 0.32
CA TYR A 336 -13.36 -4.46 -1.08
C TYR A 336 -12.09 -4.86 -1.82
N VAL A 337 -12.23 -5.69 -2.85
CA VAL A 337 -11.11 -6.32 -3.55
C VAL A 337 -11.08 -5.85 -5.00
N PRO A 338 -10.06 -5.07 -5.40
CA PRO A 338 -9.88 -4.69 -6.80
C PRO A 338 -9.24 -5.82 -7.62
N THR A 339 -9.65 -5.95 -8.88
CA THR A 339 -9.04 -6.86 -9.84
C THR A 339 -8.54 -6.13 -11.08
N ALA A 340 -7.49 -6.68 -11.71
CA ALA A 340 -6.87 -6.10 -12.89
C ALA A 340 -7.81 -6.07 -14.10
N GLU A 341 -8.88 -6.85 -14.04
CA GLU A 341 -9.92 -6.98 -15.05
C GLU A 341 -10.95 -5.84 -14.96
N GLY A 342 -10.81 -4.95 -13.98
CA GLY A 342 -11.60 -3.73 -13.87
C GLY A 342 -12.76 -3.82 -12.89
N HIS A 343 -12.87 -4.94 -12.15
CA HIS A 343 -13.91 -5.14 -11.16
C HIS A 343 -13.44 -4.76 -9.76
N ILE A 344 -14.40 -4.35 -8.93
CA ILE A 344 -14.25 -4.33 -7.47
C ILE A 344 -15.35 -5.18 -6.88
N TYR A 345 -14.93 -6.21 -6.16
CA TYR A 345 -15.83 -7.07 -5.41
C TYR A 345 -15.91 -6.61 -3.96
N ALA A 346 -17.06 -6.74 -3.34
CA ALA A 346 -17.19 -6.68 -1.90
C ALA A 346 -17.48 -8.08 -1.35
N ILE A 347 -16.83 -8.36 -0.21
CA ILE A 347 -16.95 -9.61 0.54
C ILE A 347 -17.51 -9.27 1.91
N ASP A 348 -18.62 -9.90 2.25
CA ASP A 348 -19.36 -9.71 3.50
C ASP A 348 -19.54 -11.01 4.24
N SER A 349 -19.69 -10.94 5.56
CA SER A 349 -20.08 -12.10 6.35
C SER A 349 -21.54 -12.47 6.07
N MET A 350 -21.81 -13.76 5.85
CA MET A 350 -23.19 -14.25 5.82
C MET A 350 -23.75 -14.28 7.25
N ASN A 351 -25.01 -13.83 7.40
CA ASN A 351 -25.74 -13.79 8.67
C ASN A 351 -26.18 -15.18 9.16
#